data_AF-A0A4Q5RKV2-F1
#
_entry.id   AF-A0A4Q5RKV2-F1
#
_cell.length_a   1.000
_cell.length_b   1.000
_cell.length_c   1.000
_cell.angle_alpha   90.00
_cell.angle_beta   90.00
_cell.angle_gamma   90.00
#
_symmetry.space_group_name_H-M   'P 1'
#
loop_
_entity.id
_entity.type
_entity.pdbx_description
1 polymer ?
#
loop_
_entity_poly.entity_id
_entity_poly.type
_entity_poly.pdbx_seq_one_letter_code
_entity_poly.pdbx_strand_id
1 'polypeptide(L)'
;MLSKASAQTCPENIGFEDGTLKNWQSYIGSIDRAGNITVTQSQAVPGRHTVIKYASNQLDPYGKFPMTCPNGSLYSLKLGNDGTGMQAERVSYTFTVPNNQTYSIIYNYAVVFQNPDHADYEQPKFTARVFDVASNQYINCGSFEFVASSGLPGFQQSAVGGSVFYKPWAPITINLFGYAG
;
A
#
# COMPACT_ATOMS: atom_id res chain seq x y z
N MET A 1 28.51 -26.55 2.65
CA MET A 1 27.12 -26.53 3.16
C MET A 1 26.85 -25.13 3.67
N LEU A 2 26.12 -24.31 2.92
CA LEU A 2 25.72 -22.97 3.37
C LEU A 2 24.60 -23.14 4.40
N SER A 3 24.84 -22.69 5.62
CA SER A 3 23.84 -22.67 6.68
C SER A 3 22.69 -21.77 6.24
N LYS A 4 21.48 -22.33 6.14
CA LYS A 4 20.26 -21.52 6.14
C LYS A 4 20.23 -20.79 7.48
N ALA A 5 20.52 -19.49 7.47
CA ALA A 5 20.06 -18.61 8.54
C ALA A 5 18.57 -18.86 8.70
N SER A 6 18.08 -19.02 9.93
CA SER A 6 16.65 -19.16 10.19
C SER A 6 15.96 -17.92 9.64
N ALA A 7 15.37 -18.02 8.45
CA ALA A 7 14.48 -17.01 7.94
C ALA A 7 13.34 -16.93 8.94
N GLN A 8 13.16 -15.75 9.53
CA GLN A 8 11.93 -15.35 10.18
C GLN A 8 10.77 -15.91 9.37
N THR A 9 9.86 -16.65 10.02
CA THR A 9 8.72 -17.26 9.33
C THR A 9 7.83 -16.14 8.81
N CYS A 10 8.07 -15.72 7.56
CA CYS A 10 7.27 -14.70 6.91
C CYS A 10 5.87 -15.28 6.65
N PRO A 11 4.79 -14.52 6.96
CA PRO A 11 3.44 -14.92 6.60
C PRO A 11 3.35 -15.24 5.10
N GLU A 12 2.66 -16.33 4.78
CA GLU A 12 2.59 -16.83 3.42
C GLU A 12 1.99 -15.78 2.46
N ASN A 13 2.69 -15.51 1.37
CA ASN A 13 2.25 -14.58 0.33
C ASN A 13 1.99 -13.13 0.80
N ILE A 14 2.55 -12.72 1.94
CA ILE A 14 2.48 -11.30 2.38
C ILE A 14 3.14 -10.33 1.39
N GLY A 15 4.13 -10.83 0.61
CA GLY A 15 4.81 -10.08 -0.45
C GLY A 15 4.25 -10.30 -1.86
N PHE A 16 3.11 -10.98 -2.02
CA PHE A 16 2.51 -11.31 -3.33
C PHE A 16 3.36 -12.24 -4.22
N GLU A 17 4.31 -12.98 -3.65
CA GLU A 17 5.32 -13.77 -4.37
C GLU A 17 4.73 -14.91 -5.23
N ASP A 18 3.49 -15.34 -4.98
CA ASP A 18 2.79 -16.32 -5.82
C ASP A 18 2.03 -15.70 -7.01
N GLY A 19 2.07 -14.36 -7.14
CA GLY A 19 1.36 -13.61 -8.18
C GLY A 19 -0.13 -13.42 -7.92
N THR A 20 -0.61 -13.70 -6.71
CA THR A 20 -2.02 -13.58 -6.32
C THR A 20 -2.21 -12.75 -5.05
N LEU A 21 -3.47 -12.48 -4.71
CA LEU A 21 -3.87 -11.91 -3.43
C LEU A 21 -4.21 -13.00 -2.39
N LYS A 22 -3.58 -14.18 -2.46
CA LYS A 22 -3.74 -15.22 -1.43
C LYS A 22 -3.46 -14.63 -0.04
N ASN A 23 -4.34 -14.94 0.91
CA ASN A 23 -4.36 -14.44 2.29
C ASN A 23 -4.63 -12.92 2.45
N TRP A 24 -4.76 -12.16 1.36
CA TRP A 24 -5.21 -10.78 1.37
C TRP A 24 -6.72 -10.69 1.15
N GLN A 25 -7.40 -9.88 1.96
CA GLN A 25 -8.80 -9.51 1.75
C GLN A 25 -8.88 -8.21 0.96
N SER A 26 -9.74 -8.15 -0.05
CA SER A 26 -9.94 -6.95 -0.88
C SER A 26 -11.26 -6.27 -0.54
N TYR A 27 -11.30 -4.96 -0.75
CA TYR A 27 -12.48 -4.13 -0.52
C TYR A 27 -12.57 -3.05 -1.60
N ILE A 28 -13.80 -2.74 -1.99
CA ILE A 28 -14.11 -1.57 -2.80
C ILE A 28 -15.05 -0.66 -2.01
N GLY A 29 -15.03 0.62 -2.37
CA GLY A 29 -15.88 1.58 -1.72
C GLY A 29 -15.83 2.94 -2.39
N SER A 30 -16.25 3.94 -1.62
CA SER A 30 -16.24 5.33 -2.02
C SER A 30 -15.95 6.28 -0.87
N ILE A 31 -15.54 7.50 -1.22
CA ILE A 31 -15.52 8.65 -0.31
C ILE A 31 -16.76 9.52 -0.55
N ASP A 32 -17.35 10.07 0.51
CA ASP A 32 -18.45 11.05 0.39
C ASP A 32 -17.94 12.51 0.45
N ARG A 33 -18.85 13.47 0.23
CA ARG A 33 -18.55 14.91 0.30
C ARG A 33 -18.31 15.45 1.73
N ALA A 34 -18.36 14.58 2.74
CA ALA A 34 -17.93 14.90 4.10
C ALA A 34 -16.57 14.26 4.42
N GLY A 35 -15.93 13.61 3.44
CA GLY A 35 -14.63 12.96 3.59
C GLY A 35 -14.68 11.57 4.22
N ASN A 36 -15.86 10.98 4.42
CA ASN A 36 -16.00 9.65 5.00
C ASN A 36 -15.74 8.59 3.93
N ILE A 37 -14.79 7.71 4.20
CA ILE A 37 -14.50 6.55 3.36
C ILE A 37 -15.29 5.36 3.87
N THR A 38 -16.16 4.82 3.02
CA THR A 38 -16.89 3.57 3.29
C THR A 38 -16.45 2.51 2.32
N VAL A 39 -16.04 1.34 2.82
CA VAL A 39 -15.61 0.19 2.01
C VAL A 39 -16.34 -1.08 2.42
N THR A 40 -16.61 -1.94 1.46
CA THR A 40 -17.24 -3.25 1.66
C THR A 40 -16.34 -4.33 1.07
N GLN A 41 -16.27 -5.48 1.74
CA GLN A 41 -15.44 -6.59 1.28
C GLN A 41 -15.90 -7.06 -0.10
N SER A 42 -14.95 -7.32 -0.98
CA SER A 42 -15.21 -7.79 -2.33
C SER A 42 -14.17 -8.81 -2.76
N GLN A 43 -14.42 -9.47 -3.90
CA GLN A 43 -13.34 -10.07 -4.66
C GLN A 43 -12.41 -8.98 -5.20
N ALA A 44 -11.18 -9.36 -5.56
CA ALA A 44 -10.27 -8.47 -6.26
C ALA A 44 -10.90 -8.03 -7.59
N VAL A 45 -10.97 -6.72 -7.82
CA VAL A 45 -11.57 -6.17 -9.04
C VAL A 45 -10.45 -5.82 -10.03
N PRO A 46 -10.45 -6.41 -11.25
CA PRO A 46 -9.47 -6.09 -12.28
C PRO A 46 -9.34 -4.59 -12.52
N GLY A 47 -8.11 -4.08 -12.59
CA GLY A 47 -7.83 -2.66 -12.75
C GLY A 47 -7.88 -1.83 -11.46
N ARG A 48 -8.58 -2.29 -10.41
CA ARG A 48 -8.61 -1.64 -9.08
C ARG A 48 -7.71 -2.33 -8.06
N HIS A 49 -7.53 -3.64 -8.22
CA HIS A 49 -6.63 -4.48 -7.43
C HIS A 49 -5.80 -5.31 -8.41
N THR A 50 -4.57 -4.87 -8.69
CA THR A 50 -3.76 -5.50 -9.74
C THR A 50 -2.42 -5.94 -9.18
N VAL A 51 -2.19 -7.25 -9.10
CA VAL A 51 -0.87 -7.81 -8.81
C VAL A 51 -0.05 -7.77 -10.09
N ILE A 52 1.01 -6.98 -10.08
CA ILE A 52 1.88 -6.72 -11.23
C ILE A 52 3.13 -7.58 -11.06
N LYS A 53 3.43 -8.40 -12.05
CA LYS A 53 4.68 -9.16 -12.14
C LYS A 53 5.82 -8.27 -12.63
N TYR A 54 7.01 -8.42 -12.07
CA TYR A 54 8.19 -7.70 -12.50
C TYR A 54 8.47 -7.91 -13.99
N ALA A 55 8.69 -6.79 -14.69
CA ALA A 55 9.17 -6.74 -16.05
C ALA A 55 10.06 -5.49 -16.22
N SER A 56 11.19 -5.64 -16.95
CA SER A 56 12.28 -4.66 -16.98
C SER A 56 11.91 -3.26 -17.49
N ASN A 57 10.79 -3.10 -18.19
CA ASN A 57 10.38 -1.85 -18.84
C ASN A 57 8.96 -1.39 -18.47
N GLN A 58 8.37 -1.91 -17.39
CA GLN A 58 7.08 -1.42 -16.92
C GLN A 58 7.29 -0.21 -16.01
N LEU A 59 7.09 0.99 -16.55
CA LEU A 59 7.18 2.25 -15.83
C LEU A 59 5.80 2.83 -15.54
N ASP A 60 5.65 3.46 -14.38
CA ASP A 60 4.46 4.23 -14.04
C ASP A 60 4.27 5.36 -15.06
N PRO A 61 3.06 5.55 -15.62
CA PRO A 61 2.83 6.53 -16.68
C PRO A 61 3.08 7.98 -16.25
N TYR A 62 2.93 8.31 -14.97
CA TYR A 62 3.08 9.69 -14.45
C TYR A 62 4.45 9.93 -13.85
N GLY A 63 4.94 9.01 -13.02
CA GLY A 63 6.20 9.17 -12.28
C GLY A 63 7.43 8.57 -12.95
N LYS A 64 7.25 7.77 -14.02
CA LYS A 64 8.33 7.09 -14.77
C LYS A 64 9.28 6.23 -13.93
N PHE A 65 8.89 5.86 -12.70
CA PHE A 65 9.59 4.87 -11.88
C PHE A 65 9.06 3.45 -12.21
N PRO A 66 9.82 2.38 -11.93
CA PRO A 66 9.35 1.01 -12.16
C PRO A 66 8.01 0.71 -11.45
N MET A 67 7.05 0.05 -12.09
CA MET A 67 5.76 -0.29 -11.47
C MET A 67 5.87 -1.40 -10.42
N THR A 68 6.97 -2.15 -10.42
CA THR A 68 7.31 -3.10 -9.37
C THR A 68 8.48 -2.58 -8.56
N CYS A 69 8.50 -2.88 -7.26
CA CYS A 69 9.55 -2.43 -6.38
C CYS A 69 10.92 -2.97 -6.84
N PRO A 70 11.94 -2.12 -7.06
CA PRO A 70 13.26 -2.57 -7.48
C PRO A 70 14.03 -3.31 -6.36
N ASN A 71 13.54 -3.25 -5.11
CA ASN A 71 14.26 -3.73 -3.92
C ASN A 71 13.83 -5.14 -3.46
N GLY A 72 13.48 -6.03 -4.39
CA GLY A 72 13.57 -7.48 -4.12
C GLY A 72 12.28 -8.30 -4.08
N SER A 73 11.13 -7.79 -4.55
CA SER A 73 9.95 -8.63 -4.82
C SER A 73 9.75 -8.84 -6.31
N LEU A 74 9.31 -10.05 -6.70
CA LEU A 74 8.92 -10.33 -8.10
C LEU A 74 7.56 -9.74 -8.44
N TYR A 75 6.79 -9.27 -7.45
CA TYR A 75 5.45 -8.75 -7.64
C TYR A 75 5.23 -7.46 -6.85
N SER A 76 4.23 -6.68 -7.24
CA SER A 76 3.75 -5.53 -6.46
C SER A 76 2.26 -5.36 -6.69
N LEU A 77 1.54 -4.89 -5.67
CA LEU A 77 0.12 -4.58 -5.80
C LEU A 77 -0.07 -3.12 -6.22
N LYS A 78 -0.68 -2.87 -7.39
CA LYS A 78 -1.33 -1.59 -7.69
C LYS A 78 -2.72 -1.59 -7.05
N LEU A 79 -2.91 -0.69 -6.09
CA LEU A 79 -4.18 -0.44 -5.42
C LEU A 79 -4.77 0.87 -5.98
N GLY A 80 -5.98 0.80 -6.51
CA GLY A 80 -6.63 1.92 -7.18
C GLY A 80 -6.38 1.96 -8.68
N ASN A 81 -6.89 3.02 -9.31
CA ASN A 81 -6.91 3.22 -10.76
C ASN A 81 -6.91 4.70 -11.12
N ASP A 82 -6.92 5.00 -12.42
CA ASP A 82 -6.82 6.35 -12.96
C ASP A 82 -8.20 6.97 -13.26
N GLY A 83 -9.28 6.30 -12.82
CA GLY A 83 -10.65 6.73 -13.00
C GLY A 83 -11.10 7.76 -11.98
N THR A 84 -12.26 8.36 -12.25
CA THR A 84 -12.94 9.30 -11.36
C THR A 84 -14.14 8.62 -10.67
N GLY A 85 -14.90 9.38 -9.88
CA GLY A 85 -16.13 8.88 -9.25
C GLY A 85 -15.96 8.46 -7.79
N MET A 86 -15.06 9.14 -7.05
CA MET A 86 -14.92 9.01 -5.60
C MET A 86 -14.57 7.58 -5.15
N GLN A 87 -13.87 6.81 -5.98
CA GLN A 87 -13.57 5.41 -5.72
C GLN A 87 -12.57 5.26 -4.57
N ALA A 88 -12.76 4.22 -3.77
CA ALA A 88 -11.82 3.80 -2.74
C ALA A 88 -11.56 2.29 -2.84
N GLU A 89 -10.31 1.90 -2.60
CA GLU A 89 -9.87 0.51 -2.57
C GLU A 89 -9.09 0.26 -1.28
N ARG A 90 -9.21 -0.96 -0.75
CA ARG A 90 -8.42 -1.40 0.40
C ARG A 90 -8.05 -2.86 0.23
N VAL A 91 -6.85 -3.20 0.68
CA VAL A 91 -6.49 -4.58 0.99
C VAL A 91 -6.09 -4.70 2.46
N SER A 92 -6.32 -5.85 3.07
CA SER A 92 -5.84 -6.17 4.42
C SER A 92 -5.30 -7.59 4.50
N TYR A 93 -4.23 -7.75 5.27
CA TYR A 93 -3.63 -9.04 5.59
C TYR A 93 -3.56 -9.16 7.11
N THR A 94 -4.07 -10.26 7.66
CA THR A 94 -3.98 -10.56 9.10
C THR A 94 -2.97 -11.68 9.32
N PHE A 95 -2.06 -11.48 10.27
CA PHE A 95 -1.09 -12.49 10.69
C PHE A 95 -0.85 -12.41 12.19
N THR A 96 -0.36 -13.51 12.77
CA THR A 96 0.15 -13.57 14.13
C THR A 96 1.62 -13.17 14.14
N VAL A 97 1.99 -12.22 14.98
CA VAL A 97 3.39 -11.89 15.22
C VAL A 97 4.05 -13.07 15.96
N PRO A 98 5.15 -13.65 15.45
CA PRO A 98 5.82 -14.79 16.07
C PRO A 98 6.26 -14.51 17.51
N ASN A 99 6.12 -15.53 18.36
CA ASN A 99 6.59 -15.50 19.74
C ASN A 99 8.13 -15.40 19.84
N ASN A 100 8.61 -14.78 20.92
CA ASN A 100 10.01 -14.76 21.38
C ASN A 100 11.03 -14.11 20.43
N GLN A 101 10.61 -13.17 19.58
CA GLN A 101 11.53 -12.46 18.68
C GLN A 101 11.15 -10.99 18.51
N THR A 102 12.14 -10.12 18.33
CA THR A 102 11.91 -8.78 17.76
C THR A 102 11.42 -8.96 16.33
N TYR A 103 10.19 -8.55 16.05
CA TYR A 103 9.58 -8.72 14.75
C TYR A 103 9.31 -7.35 14.11
N SER A 104 9.69 -7.18 12.86
CA SER A 104 9.42 -5.97 12.08
C SER A 104 9.03 -6.35 10.67
N ILE A 105 8.19 -5.54 10.05
CA ILE A 105 7.85 -5.63 8.63
C ILE A 105 8.49 -4.45 7.94
N ILE A 106 9.18 -4.72 6.83
CA ILE A 106 9.59 -3.68 5.89
C ILE A 106 8.74 -3.87 4.65
N TYR A 107 8.05 -2.81 4.25
CA TYR A 107 7.43 -2.77 2.93
C TYR A 107 7.87 -1.52 2.18
N ASN A 108 7.87 -1.62 0.86
CA ASN A 108 8.13 -0.50 -0.01
C ASN A 108 6.79 -0.03 -0.58
N TYR A 109 6.65 1.28 -0.75
CA TYR A 109 5.48 1.88 -1.37
C TYR A 109 5.91 2.97 -2.34
N ALA A 110 5.10 3.17 -3.37
CA ALA A 110 5.13 4.34 -4.24
C ALA A 110 3.69 4.87 -4.31
N VAL A 111 3.54 6.17 -4.52
CA VAL A 111 2.22 6.82 -4.55
C VAL A 111 2.11 7.66 -5.80
N VAL A 112 0.97 7.59 -6.48
CA VAL A 112 0.57 8.51 -7.54
C VAL A 112 -0.87 8.93 -7.28
N PHE A 113 -1.14 10.22 -7.23
CA PHE A 113 -2.49 10.75 -7.19
C PHE A 113 -2.58 12.11 -7.89
N GLN A 114 -3.80 12.51 -8.22
CA GLN A 114 -4.09 13.87 -8.66
C GLN A 114 -4.42 14.75 -7.44
N ASN A 115 -4.04 16.03 -7.52
CA ASN A 115 -4.46 17.10 -6.60
C ASN A 115 -5.41 18.07 -7.34
N PRO A 116 -6.68 17.69 -7.56
CA PRO A 116 -7.70 18.55 -8.18
C PRO A 116 -8.20 19.65 -7.23
N ASP A 117 -9.12 20.49 -7.72
CA ASP A 117 -9.83 21.49 -6.91
C ASP A 117 -10.93 20.82 -6.04
N HIS A 118 -10.50 20.30 -4.89
CA HIS A 118 -11.34 19.63 -3.89
C HIS A 118 -11.00 20.13 -2.49
N ALA A 119 -11.97 20.09 -1.58
CA ALA A 119 -11.68 20.34 -0.16
C ALA A 119 -10.70 19.29 0.36
N ASP A 120 -9.84 19.65 1.32
CA ASP A 120 -8.77 18.77 1.83
C ASP A 120 -9.26 17.37 2.25
N TYR A 121 -10.48 17.29 2.79
CA TYR A 121 -11.06 16.01 3.22
C TYR A 121 -11.58 15.14 2.05
N GLU A 122 -11.85 15.72 0.89
CA GLU A 122 -12.28 15.04 -0.35
C GLU A 122 -11.08 14.62 -1.23
N GLN A 123 -9.89 15.18 -0.98
CA GLN A 123 -8.71 14.94 -1.79
C GLN A 123 -8.34 13.44 -1.84
N PRO A 124 -7.85 12.95 -2.98
CA PRO A 124 -7.27 11.62 -3.09
C PRO A 124 -6.22 11.40 -2.01
N LYS A 125 -6.23 10.21 -1.39
CA LYS A 125 -5.31 9.90 -0.31
C LYS A 125 -4.87 8.45 -0.33
N PHE A 126 -3.66 8.22 0.17
CA PHE A 126 -3.13 6.89 0.44
C PHE A 126 -2.88 6.74 1.93
N THR A 127 -3.41 5.67 2.51
CA THR A 127 -3.31 5.42 3.95
C THR A 127 -2.86 3.97 4.15
N ALA A 128 -1.84 3.79 4.99
CA ALA A 128 -1.45 2.48 5.49
C ALA A 128 -1.57 2.48 7.01
N ARG A 129 -2.14 1.41 7.58
CA ARG A 129 -2.39 1.31 9.03
C ARG A 129 -2.07 -0.09 9.53
N VAL A 130 -1.67 -0.15 10.79
CA VAL A 130 -1.54 -1.40 11.54
C VAL A 130 -2.64 -1.44 12.59
N PHE A 131 -3.38 -2.55 12.63
CA PHE A 131 -4.48 -2.77 13.55
C PHE A 131 -4.18 -3.99 14.41
N ASP A 132 -4.12 -3.80 15.71
CA ASP A 132 -4.02 -4.88 16.69
C ASP A 132 -5.41 -5.45 16.96
N VAL A 133 -5.61 -6.68 16.47
CA VAL A 133 -6.89 -7.40 16.61
C VAL A 133 -7.13 -7.82 18.06
N ALA A 134 -6.07 -8.06 18.85
CA ALA A 134 -6.21 -8.50 20.24
C ALA A 134 -6.69 -7.38 21.16
N SER A 135 -6.18 -6.16 20.98
CA SER A 135 -6.61 -4.97 21.73
C SER A 135 -7.72 -4.16 21.05
N ASN A 136 -8.07 -4.49 19.80
CA ASN A 136 -9.05 -3.78 18.98
C ASN A 136 -8.68 -2.30 18.79
N GLN A 137 -7.40 -2.02 18.52
CA GLN A 137 -6.87 -0.66 18.39
C GLN A 137 -5.92 -0.50 17.20
N TYR A 138 -5.90 0.70 16.61
CA TYR A 138 -4.87 1.06 15.65
C TYR A 138 -3.56 1.42 16.36
N ILE A 139 -2.44 0.97 15.81
CA ILE A 139 -1.11 1.30 16.30
C ILE A 139 -0.62 2.55 15.56
N ASN A 140 -0.22 3.58 16.31
CA ASN A 140 0.29 4.83 15.73
C ASN A 140 1.63 4.62 15.00
N CYS A 141 2.51 3.76 15.53
CA CYS A 141 3.78 3.46 14.90
C CYS A 141 3.56 2.64 13.63
N GLY A 142 4.00 3.17 12.47
CA GLY A 142 3.87 2.50 11.18
C GLY A 142 2.57 2.76 10.42
N SER A 143 1.65 3.56 11.01
CA SER A 143 0.51 4.11 10.30
C SER A 143 0.87 5.46 9.68
N PHE A 144 0.54 5.68 8.41
CA PHE A 144 0.73 6.96 7.75
C PHE A 144 -0.35 7.24 6.72
N GLU A 145 -0.49 8.51 6.38
CA GLU A 145 -1.44 9.01 5.40
C GLU A 145 -0.77 10.10 4.56
N PHE A 146 -1.01 10.02 3.25
CA PHE A 146 -0.70 11.09 2.32
C PHE A 146 -2.00 11.55 1.67
N VAL A 147 -2.37 12.80 1.92
CA VAL A 147 -3.49 13.47 1.26
C VAL A 147 -2.92 14.35 0.15
N ALA A 148 -3.47 14.26 -1.06
CA ALA A 148 -2.97 14.99 -2.21
C ALA A 148 -2.88 16.50 -1.92
N SER A 149 -1.68 17.06 -2.13
CA SER A 149 -1.41 18.49 -2.06
C SER A 149 -0.11 18.81 -2.80
N SER A 150 0.12 20.08 -3.12
CA SER A 150 1.28 20.51 -3.92
C SER A 150 2.62 20.53 -3.17
N GLY A 151 2.61 20.33 -1.84
CA GLY A 151 3.77 20.55 -0.97
C GLY A 151 4.21 19.31 -0.17
N LEU A 152 3.80 18.11 -0.56
CA LEU A 152 4.09 16.90 0.22
C LEU A 152 5.59 16.54 0.19
N PRO A 153 6.21 16.28 1.37
CA PRO A 153 7.62 15.88 1.43
C PRO A 153 7.94 14.62 0.61
N GLY A 154 8.90 14.77 -0.30
CA GLY A 154 9.37 13.69 -1.16
C GLY A 154 8.39 13.30 -2.28
N PHE A 155 7.39 14.12 -2.57
CA PHE A 155 6.60 14.05 -3.80
C PHE A 155 7.16 15.00 -4.85
N GLN A 156 6.94 14.65 -6.12
CA GLN A 156 7.30 15.42 -7.30
C GLN A 156 6.05 15.62 -8.15
N GLN A 157 5.93 16.78 -8.78
CA GLN A 157 4.88 17.00 -9.76
C GLN A 157 5.23 16.26 -11.06
N SER A 158 4.28 15.53 -11.63
CA SER A 158 4.45 14.86 -12.91
C SER A 158 4.49 15.85 -14.07
N ALA A 159 5.32 15.55 -15.06
CA ALA A 159 5.34 16.26 -16.34
C ALA A 159 4.11 15.97 -17.22
N VAL A 160 3.27 14.99 -16.82
CA VAL A 160 2.04 14.60 -17.53
C VAL A 160 0.87 14.50 -16.55
N GLY A 161 -0.36 14.57 -17.06
CA GLY A 161 -1.56 14.27 -16.27
C GLY A 161 -2.16 15.43 -15.45
N GLY A 162 -1.56 16.62 -15.45
CA GLY A 162 -2.16 17.85 -14.87
C GLY A 162 -2.45 17.77 -13.36
N SER A 163 -1.66 18.49 -12.56
CA SER A 163 -1.74 18.42 -11.07
C SER A 163 -1.61 17.01 -10.50
N VAL A 164 -0.92 16.11 -11.21
CA VAL A 164 -0.56 14.79 -10.70
C VAL A 164 0.76 14.88 -9.95
N PHE A 165 0.79 14.28 -8.76
CA PHE A 165 1.96 14.20 -7.90
C PHE A 165 2.29 12.75 -7.66
N TYR A 166 3.58 12.44 -7.64
CA TYR A 166 4.07 11.10 -7.37
C TYR A 166 5.21 11.09 -6.37
N LYS A 167 5.31 9.99 -5.63
CA LYS A 167 6.43 9.63 -4.79
C LYS A 167 6.97 8.28 -5.28
N PRO A 168 8.22 8.21 -5.78
CA PRO A 168 8.85 6.95 -6.14
C PRO A 168 8.98 6.01 -4.93
N TRP A 169 9.38 4.76 -5.20
CA TRP A 169 9.55 3.74 -4.17
C TRP A 169 10.37 4.21 -2.97
N ALA A 170 9.78 4.09 -1.79
CA ALA A 170 10.45 4.32 -0.52
C ALA A 170 10.13 3.15 0.44
N PRO A 171 11.11 2.71 1.24
CA PRO A 171 10.87 1.74 2.30
C PRO A 171 10.23 2.41 3.52
N ILE A 172 9.47 1.63 4.28
CA ILE A 172 9.11 1.93 5.65
C ILE A 172 9.25 0.68 6.50
N THR A 173 9.63 0.87 7.76
CA THR A 173 9.73 -0.19 8.75
C THR A 173 8.63 -0.03 9.79
N ILE A 174 7.84 -1.07 9.99
CA ILE A 174 6.90 -1.20 11.08
C ILE A 174 7.57 -2.09 12.14
N ASN A 175 7.80 -1.52 13.32
CA ASN A 175 8.26 -2.28 14.48
C ASN A 175 7.04 -2.87 15.21
N LEU A 176 7.01 -4.19 15.37
CA LEU A 176 5.94 -4.94 16.04
C LEU A 176 6.40 -5.56 17.36
N PHE A 177 7.46 -5.01 17.96
CA PHE A 177 7.88 -5.38 19.31
C PHE A 177 6.74 -5.18 20.32
N GLY A 178 6.49 -6.20 21.14
CA GLY A 178 5.42 -6.18 22.13
C GLY A 178 4.05 -6.67 21.64
N TYR A 179 3.91 -6.98 20.34
CA TYR A 179 2.66 -7.46 19.75
C TYR A 179 2.68 -8.96 19.42
N ALA A 180 3.51 -9.76 20.11
CA ALA A 180 3.59 -11.21 19.90
C ALA A 180 2.28 -11.91 20.28
N GLY A 181 1.81 -12.85 19.43
CA GLY A 181 0.56 -13.60 19.60
C GLY A 181 -0.52 -13.23 18.60
#